data_AF-A0A147B7C2-F1
#
_entry.id   AF-A0A147B7C2-F1
#
_cell.length_a   1.000
_cell.length_b   1.000
_cell.length_c   1.000
_cell.angle_alpha   90.00
_cell.angle_beta   90.00
_cell.angle_gamma   90.00
#
_symmetry.space_group_name_H-M   'P 1'
#
loop_
_entity.id
_entity.type
_entity.pdbx_description
1 polymer ?
#
loop_
_entity_poly.entity_id
_entity_poly.type
_entity_poly.pdbx_seq_one_letter_code
_entity_poly.pdbx_strand_id
1 'polypeptide(L)'
;EDAAQPLVKIFKGCTSVLPLLRALASWELSKVTDPHTIFRGNTLVTKCVDEYMKLTGMLYLQDTLKVVVAKILSEQLPCEIDPARLKDRACRRVNEANLRRYVNEALCAITGSWVACPWELCDLFAMLRDLAASRFPGRKELQYSVISVFLFLRFFAAAILSPKLFELCSGPIGEQAKRSLTLVSKSIQTMGNVVSSSSALTFLQGRLHESIFTRR
;
A
#
# COMPACT_ATOMS: atom_id res chain seq x y z
N GLU A 1 -13.89 -17.46 0.07
CA GLU A 1 -13.09 -16.22 -0.09
C GLU A 1 -13.76 -15.19 -0.98
N ASP A 2 -14.70 -15.60 -1.85
CA ASP A 2 -15.41 -14.74 -2.82
C ASP A 2 -16.49 -13.81 -2.22
N ALA A 3 -16.62 -13.77 -0.89
CA ALA A 3 -17.63 -12.97 -0.22
C ALA A 3 -17.21 -11.49 -0.01
N ALA A 4 -15.90 -11.18 0.00
CA ALA A 4 -15.41 -9.85 0.35
C ALA A 4 -15.91 -8.76 -0.62
N GLN A 5 -15.80 -8.99 -1.93
CA GLN A 5 -16.20 -8.02 -2.93
C GLN A 5 -17.72 -7.77 -2.97
N PRO A 6 -18.60 -8.79 -2.97
CA PRO A 6 -20.04 -8.59 -2.84
C PRO A 6 -20.42 -7.83 -1.56
N LEU A 7 -19.83 -8.18 -0.42
CA LEU A 7 -20.12 -7.53 0.86
C LEU A 7 -19.77 -6.04 0.81
N VAL A 8 -18.58 -5.68 0.34
CA VAL A 8 -18.17 -4.27 0.25
C VAL A 8 -19.07 -3.50 -0.73
N LYS A 9 -19.45 -4.09 -1.86
CA LYS A 9 -20.35 -3.46 -2.84
C LYS A 9 -21.76 -3.24 -2.29
N ILE A 10 -22.34 -4.23 -1.61
CA ILE A 10 -23.68 -4.15 -1.02
C ILE A 10 -23.73 -3.08 0.07
N PHE A 11 -22.78 -3.11 1.01
CA PHE A 11 -22.77 -2.16 2.12
C PHE A 11 -22.39 -0.73 1.71
N LYS A 12 -21.75 -0.55 0.55
CA LYS A 12 -21.55 0.79 -0.05
C LYS A 12 -22.87 1.36 -0.56
N GLY A 13 -23.74 0.52 -1.13
CA GLY A 13 -25.07 0.93 -1.61
C GLY A 13 -26.10 1.13 -0.50
N CYS A 14 -25.96 0.44 0.63
CA CYS A 14 -27.01 0.34 1.66
C CYS A 14 -26.68 1.01 3.01
N THR A 15 -25.87 2.07 3.06
CA THR A 15 -25.68 2.98 4.24
C THR A 15 -24.57 2.72 5.26
N SER A 16 -23.39 2.22 4.84
CA SER A 16 -22.04 2.56 5.35
C SER A 16 -21.16 1.31 5.55
N VAL A 17 -20.11 1.20 4.73
CA VAL A 17 -19.13 0.09 4.78
C VAL A 17 -18.22 0.18 6.01
N LEU A 18 -17.95 1.39 6.50
CA LEU A 18 -17.00 1.60 7.59
C LEU A 18 -17.42 0.94 8.93
N PRO A 19 -18.68 0.98 9.39
CA PRO A 19 -19.14 0.21 10.53
C PRO A 19 -18.91 -1.29 10.41
N LEU A 20 -19.16 -1.88 9.23
CA LEU A 20 -18.90 -3.29 8.97
C LEU A 20 -17.40 -3.60 9.07
N LEU A 21 -16.56 -2.81 8.38
CA LEU A 21 -15.10 -2.96 8.43
C LEU A 21 -14.58 -2.80 9.85
N ARG A 22 -15.12 -1.86 10.63
CA ARG A 22 -14.77 -1.67 12.05
C ARG A 22 -15.10 -2.90 12.89
N ALA A 23 -16.30 -3.47 12.74
CA ALA A 23 -16.70 -4.66 13.48
C ALA A 23 -15.78 -5.85 13.15
N LEU A 24 -15.52 -6.08 11.87
CA LEU A 24 -14.63 -7.13 11.38
C LEU A 24 -13.18 -6.94 11.88
N ALA A 25 -12.63 -5.74 11.73
CA ALA A 25 -11.27 -5.41 12.17
C ALA A 25 -11.10 -5.52 13.69
N SER A 26 -12.10 -5.07 14.46
CA SER A 26 -12.10 -5.22 15.92
C SER A 26 -12.09 -6.69 16.34
N TRP A 27 -12.88 -7.53 15.66
CA TRP A 27 -12.90 -8.96 15.93
C TRP A 27 -11.54 -9.60 15.62
N GLU A 28 -10.93 -9.29 14.48
CA GLU A 28 -9.62 -9.85 14.13
C GLU A 28 -8.53 -9.40 15.11
N LEU A 29 -8.48 -8.11 15.46
CA LEU A 29 -7.53 -7.58 16.45
C LEU A 29 -7.66 -8.24 17.82
N SER A 30 -8.87 -8.67 18.21
CA SER A 30 -9.09 -9.38 19.48
C SER A 30 -8.39 -10.74 19.52
N LYS A 31 -8.12 -11.35 18.37
CA LYS A 31 -7.46 -12.65 18.21
C LYS A 31 -5.95 -12.55 18.01
N VAL A 32 -5.43 -11.36 17.75
CA VAL A 32 -3.99 -11.17 17.57
C VAL A 32 -3.26 -11.35 18.91
N THR A 33 -2.28 -12.25 18.90
CA THR A 33 -1.35 -12.51 20.02
C THR A 33 0.00 -11.85 19.81
N ASP A 34 0.52 -11.88 18.59
CA ASP A 34 1.75 -11.19 18.19
C ASP A 34 1.42 -9.86 17.47
N PRO A 35 1.74 -8.70 18.06
CA PRO A 35 1.54 -7.40 17.43
C PRO A 35 2.24 -7.22 16.08
N HIS A 36 3.30 -7.99 15.79
CA HIS A 36 3.96 -7.99 14.49
C HIS A 36 3.23 -8.83 13.44
N THR A 37 2.07 -9.41 13.73
CA THR A 37 1.26 -10.14 12.74
C THR A 37 -0.03 -9.41 12.38
N ILE A 38 -0.32 -8.28 13.04
CA ILE A 38 -1.54 -7.51 12.87
C ILE A 38 -1.78 -7.21 11.39
N PHE A 39 -2.90 -7.69 10.86
CA PHE A 39 -3.28 -7.50 9.48
C PHE A 39 -2.13 -7.83 8.51
N ARG A 40 -1.30 -8.85 8.70
CA ARG A 40 -0.30 -9.26 7.67
C ARG A 40 -0.71 -10.48 6.86
N GLY A 41 -1.71 -11.22 7.33
CA GLY A 41 -2.28 -12.38 6.63
C GLY A 41 -3.25 -12.01 5.51
N ASN A 42 -3.74 -13.04 4.82
CA ASN A 42 -4.85 -12.97 3.89
C ASN A 42 -6.12 -13.42 4.61
N THR A 43 -6.78 -12.49 5.30
CA THR A 43 -8.01 -12.76 6.05
C THR A 43 -9.21 -12.15 5.33
N LEU A 44 -10.43 -12.50 5.78
CA LEU A 44 -11.64 -11.85 5.28
C LEU A 44 -11.57 -10.33 5.51
N VAL A 45 -11.08 -9.90 6.68
CA VAL A 45 -10.98 -8.47 7.02
C VAL A 45 -10.03 -7.76 6.07
N THR A 46 -8.82 -8.29 5.87
CA THR A 46 -7.83 -7.65 5.01
C THR A 46 -8.35 -7.56 3.57
N LYS A 47 -9.02 -8.61 3.07
CA LYS A 47 -9.63 -8.62 1.73
C LYS A 47 -10.77 -7.61 1.60
N CYS A 48 -11.63 -7.46 2.61
CA CYS A 48 -12.68 -6.45 2.61
C CYS A 48 -12.10 -5.03 2.59
N VAL A 49 -11.03 -4.79 3.36
CA VAL A 49 -10.32 -3.50 3.34
C VAL A 49 -9.67 -3.26 1.98
N ASP A 50 -9.05 -4.26 1.37
CA ASP A 50 -8.42 -4.16 0.03
C ASP A 50 -9.45 -3.77 -1.04
N GLU A 51 -10.60 -4.44 -1.06
CA GLU A 51 -11.68 -4.10 -2.00
C GLU A 51 -12.24 -2.70 -1.73
N TYR A 52 -12.39 -2.29 -0.46
CA TYR A 52 -12.82 -0.93 -0.14
C TYR A 52 -11.81 0.12 -0.60
N MET A 53 -10.51 -0.10 -0.34
CA MET A 53 -9.44 0.79 -0.80
C MET A 53 -9.42 0.88 -2.31
N LYS A 54 -9.60 -0.24 -3.01
CA LYS A 54 -9.71 -0.27 -4.47
C LYS A 54 -10.92 0.51 -4.97
N LEU A 55 -12.08 0.35 -4.35
CA LEU A 55 -13.34 0.99 -4.78
C LEU A 55 -13.41 2.50 -4.50
N THR A 56 -12.62 3.01 -3.57
CA THR A 56 -12.62 4.44 -3.18
C THR A 56 -11.35 5.15 -3.64
N GLY A 57 -10.23 4.45 -3.68
CA GLY A 57 -8.91 4.99 -4.00
C GLY A 57 -8.45 4.80 -5.43
N MET A 58 -9.23 4.17 -6.33
CA MET A 58 -8.75 3.85 -7.68
C MET A 58 -8.20 5.08 -8.43
N LEU A 59 -8.96 6.17 -8.47
CA LEU A 59 -8.54 7.39 -9.18
C LEU A 59 -7.28 7.99 -8.54
N TYR A 60 -7.27 8.10 -7.21
CA TYR A 60 -6.10 8.54 -6.45
C TYR A 60 -4.85 7.71 -6.74
N LEU A 61 -5.00 6.38 -6.82
CA LEU A 61 -3.93 5.45 -7.13
C LEU A 61 -3.41 5.64 -8.57
N GLN A 62 -4.33 5.81 -9.52
CA GLN A 62 -3.97 6.06 -10.92
C GLN A 62 -3.20 7.38 -11.05
N ASP A 63 -3.70 8.47 -10.46
CA ASP A 63 -3.02 9.77 -10.48
C ASP A 63 -1.63 9.70 -9.83
N THR A 64 -1.48 8.86 -8.80
CA THR A 64 -0.19 8.69 -8.10
C THR A 64 0.80 7.84 -8.90
N LEU A 65 0.40 6.68 -9.44
CA LEU A 65 1.34 5.65 -9.92
C LEU A 65 1.34 5.41 -11.42
N LYS A 66 0.32 5.87 -12.17
CA LYS A 66 0.17 5.52 -13.59
C LYS A 66 1.35 5.99 -14.43
N VAL A 67 1.87 7.18 -14.17
CA VAL A 67 3.05 7.73 -14.87
C VAL A 67 4.29 6.88 -14.60
N VAL A 68 4.53 6.51 -13.33
CA VAL A 68 5.69 5.71 -12.93
C VAL A 68 5.62 4.31 -13.53
N VAL A 69 4.44 3.66 -13.48
CA VAL A 69 4.23 2.34 -14.07
C VAL A 69 4.39 2.38 -15.59
N ALA A 70 3.78 3.36 -16.27
CA ALA A 70 3.92 3.52 -17.72
C ALA A 70 5.38 3.68 -18.15
N LYS A 71 6.17 4.44 -17.38
CA LYS A 71 7.60 4.61 -17.63
C LYS A 71 8.38 3.29 -17.52
N ILE A 72 8.14 2.50 -16.46
CA ILE A 72 8.77 1.18 -16.29
C ILE A 72 8.43 0.25 -17.46
N LEU A 73 7.16 0.27 -17.91
CA LEU A 73 6.68 -0.55 -19.02
C LEU A 73 7.26 -0.12 -20.37
N SER A 74 7.50 1.18 -20.56
CA SER A 74 8.07 1.73 -21.79
C SER A 74 9.58 1.54 -21.88
N GLU A 75 10.32 1.82 -20.81
CA GLU A 75 11.78 1.81 -20.83
C GLU A 75 12.35 0.39 -20.70
N GLN A 76 11.63 -0.51 -20.02
CA GLN A 76 12.01 -1.92 -19.82
C GLN A 76 13.45 -2.16 -19.33
N LEU A 77 14.01 -1.21 -18.59
CA LEU A 77 15.39 -1.31 -18.12
C LEU A 77 15.58 -2.49 -17.14
N PRO A 78 16.71 -3.22 -17.23
CA PRO A 78 17.03 -4.28 -16.31
C PRO A 78 17.29 -3.72 -14.91
N CYS A 79 16.64 -4.35 -13.93
CA CYS A 79 16.73 -4.00 -12.51
C CYS A 79 17.21 -5.19 -11.65
N GLU A 80 17.64 -6.29 -12.27
CA GLU A 80 18.05 -7.49 -11.54
C GLU A 80 19.32 -7.23 -10.73
N ILE A 81 19.25 -7.50 -9.42
CA ILE A 81 20.35 -7.30 -8.47
C ILE A 81 20.73 -8.60 -7.76
N ASP A 82 19.97 -9.68 -7.96
CA ASP A 82 20.24 -11.00 -7.39
C ASP A 82 21.46 -11.63 -8.08
N PRO A 83 22.56 -11.89 -7.34
CA PRO A 83 23.77 -12.52 -7.90
C PRO A 83 23.52 -13.87 -8.55
N ALA A 84 22.49 -14.62 -8.14
CA ALA A 84 22.15 -15.92 -8.71
C ALA A 84 21.41 -15.82 -10.05
N ARG A 85 20.79 -14.67 -10.35
CA ARG A 85 19.98 -14.45 -11.55
C ARG A 85 20.64 -13.50 -12.55
N LEU A 86 21.72 -12.84 -12.15
CA LEU A 86 22.53 -11.98 -13.01
C LEU A 86 23.29 -12.81 -14.05
N LYS A 87 23.05 -12.51 -15.33
CA LYS A 87 23.85 -13.07 -16.43
C LYS A 87 25.28 -12.50 -16.46
N ASP A 88 25.40 -11.22 -16.12
CA ASP A 88 26.68 -10.51 -16.04
C ASP A 88 26.75 -9.70 -14.74
N ARG A 89 27.81 -9.93 -13.95
CA ARG A 89 28.05 -9.22 -12.68
C ARG A 89 28.47 -7.77 -12.90
N ALA A 90 29.05 -7.43 -14.05
CA ALA A 90 29.43 -6.05 -14.38
C ALA A 90 28.19 -5.14 -14.50
N CYS A 91 27.08 -5.67 -15.01
CA CYS A 91 25.81 -4.93 -15.13
C CYS A 91 25.12 -4.67 -13.79
N ARG A 92 25.54 -5.31 -12.69
CA ARG A 92 24.87 -5.19 -11.37
C ARG A 92 24.74 -3.73 -10.92
N ARG A 93 25.81 -2.94 -11.05
CA ARG A 93 25.81 -1.53 -10.63
C ARG A 93 24.82 -0.69 -11.45
N VAL A 94 24.72 -0.95 -12.75
CA VAL A 94 23.78 -0.27 -13.64
C VAL A 94 22.33 -0.67 -13.30
N ASN A 95 22.07 -1.96 -13.10
CA ASN A 95 20.75 -2.46 -12.72
C ASN A 95 20.29 -1.92 -11.36
N GLU A 96 21.20 -1.81 -10.40
CA GLU A 96 20.91 -1.21 -9.10
C GLU A 96 20.56 0.28 -9.24
N ALA A 97 21.28 1.02 -10.08
CA ALA A 97 20.97 2.42 -10.37
C ALA A 97 19.58 2.56 -11.03
N ASN A 98 19.24 1.69 -11.98
CA ASN A 98 17.91 1.64 -12.60
C ASN A 98 16.81 1.38 -11.57
N LEU A 99 16.99 0.36 -10.73
CA LEU A 99 16.03 0.02 -9.68
C LEU A 99 15.84 1.19 -8.71
N ARG A 100 16.95 1.77 -8.24
CA ARG A 100 16.95 2.92 -7.32
C ARG A 100 16.21 4.11 -7.92
N ARG A 101 16.40 4.38 -9.23
CA ARG A 101 15.68 5.45 -9.93
C ARG A 101 14.17 5.21 -9.90
N TYR A 102 13.69 4.03 -10.34
CA TYR A 102 12.26 3.74 -10.33
C TYR A 102 11.64 3.75 -8.93
N VAL A 103 12.37 3.23 -7.95
CA VAL A 103 11.93 3.25 -6.55
C VAL A 103 11.81 4.67 -6.03
N ASN A 104 12.78 5.54 -6.29
CA ASN A 104 12.74 6.94 -5.90
C ASN A 104 11.58 7.68 -6.58
N GLU A 105 11.37 7.48 -7.88
CA GLU A 105 10.25 8.08 -8.61
C GLU A 105 8.89 7.65 -8.02
N ALA A 106 8.72 6.35 -7.72
CA ALA A 106 7.52 5.83 -7.06
C ALA A 106 7.32 6.44 -5.66
N LEU A 107 8.37 6.50 -4.83
CA LEU A 107 8.29 7.09 -3.50
C LEU A 107 7.97 8.58 -3.54
N CYS A 108 8.60 9.35 -4.42
CA CYS A 108 8.32 10.77 -4.58
C CYS A 108 6.86 11.00 -4.97
N ALA A 109 6.32 10.19 -5.88
CA ALA A 109 4.91 10.26 -6.26
C ALA A 109 3.99 9.93 -5.06
N ILE A 110 4.25 8.84 -4.34
CA ILE A 110 3.45 8.41 -3.18
C ILE A 110 3.50 9.44 -2.03
N THR A 111 4.69 9.94 -1.71
CA THR A 111 4.87 10.90 -0.60
C THR A 111 4.39 12.31 -0.96
N GLY A 112 4.34 12.64 -2.26
CA GLY A 112 3.78 13.88 -2.77
C GLY A 112 2.25 13.88 -2.91
N SER A 113 1.60 12.71 -2.99
CA SER A 113 0.19 12.62 -3.33
C SER A 113 -0.79 12.74 -2.16
N TRP A 114 -0.32 12.81 -0.91
CA TRP A 114 -1.18 12.79 0.29
C TRP A 114 -2.35 13.78 0.29
N VAL A 115 -2.21 14.96 -0.33
CA VAL A 115 -3.27 15.99 -0.42
C VAL A 115 -4.46 15.51 -1.24
N ALA A 116 -4.23 14.62 -2.20
CA ALA A 116 -5.25 14.06 -3.08
C ALA A 116 -5.88 12.77 -2.52
N CYS A 117 -5.49 12.34 -1.32
CA CYS A 117 -6.05 11.14 -0.70
C CYS A 117 -7.55 11.35 -0.40
N PRO A 118 -8.44 10.46 -0.89
CA PRO A 118 -9.87 10.54 -0.62
C PRO A 118 -10.17 10.51 0.88
N TRP A 119 -11.14 11.32 1.30
CA TRP A 119 -11.61 11.40 2.68
C TRP A 119 -12.09 10.05 3.21
N GLU A 120 -12.69 9.21 2.36
CA GLU A 120 -13.14 7.87 2.71
C GLU A 120 -11.98 6.93 3.11
N LEU A 121 -10.79 7.10 2.50
CA LEU A 121 -9.59 6.38 2.89
C LEU A 121 -9.01 6.95 4.19
N CYS A 122 -9.04 8.27 4.36
CA CYS A 122 -8.62 8.91 5.61
C CYS A 122 -9.45 8.41 6.80
N ASP A 123 -10.77 8.29 6.64
CA ASP A 123 -11.66 7.75 7.67
C ASP A 123 -11.39 6.27 7.97
N LEU A 124 -11.12 5.47 6.94
CA LEU A 124 -10.69 4.07 7.09
C LEU A 124 -9.40 3.98 7.92
N PHE A 125 -8.37 4.75 7.57
CA PHE A 125 -7.09 4.71 8.26
C PHE A 125 -7.18 5.24 9.69
N ALA A 126 -7.96 6.29 9.93
CA ALA A 126 -8.24 6.79 11.27
C ALA A 126 -8.94 5.73 12.13
N MET A 127 -9.97 5.07 11.58
CA MET A 127 -10.66 3.98 12.26
C MET A 127 -9.73 2.81 12.63
N LEU A 128 -8.89 2.36 11.69
CA LEU A 128 -7.95 1.26 11.93
C LEU A 128 -6.89 1.63 12.98
N ARG A 129 -6.40 2.87 12.95
CA ARG A 129 -5.47 3.41 13.95
C ARG A 129 -6.10 3.41 15.34
N ASP A 130 -7.33 3.89 15.46
CA ASP A 130 -8.03 4.00 16.75
C ASP A 130 -8.34 2.62 17.34
N LEU A 131 -8.68 1.63 16.50
CA LEU A 131 -8.79 0.24 16.93
C LEU A 131 -7.46 -0.33 17.44
N ALA A 132 -6.36 -0.07 16.73
CA ALA A 132 -5.03 -0.50 17.17
C ALA A 132 -4.61 0.19 18.47
N ALA A 133 -4.90 1.48 18.62
CA ALA A 133 -4.63 2.25 19.83
C ALA A 133 -5.41 1.71 21.05
N SER A 134 -6.67 1.33 20.83
CA SER A 134 -7.53 0.76 21.86
C SER A 134 -7.06 -0.63 22.29
N ARG A 135 -6.58 -1.45 21.34
CA ARG A 135 -6.09 -2.81 21.61
C ARG A 135 -4.70 -2.83 22.27
N PHE A 136 -3.82 -1.92 21.86
CA PHE A 136 -2.43 -1.85 22.32
C PHE A 136 -2.11 -0.45 22.87
N PRO A 137 -2.67 -0.08 24.03
CA PRO A 137 -2.41 1.23 24.64
C PRO A 137 -0.91 1.39 24.94
N GLY A 138 -0.37 2.58 24.67
CA GLY A 138 1.04 2.90 24.89
C GLY A 138 2.00 2.51 23.76
N ARG A 139 1.58 1.67 22.81
CA ARG A 139 2.39 1.26 21.65
C ARG A 139 2.05 2.06 20.40
N LYS A 140 2.54 3.30 20.34
CA LYS A 140 2.26 4.23 19.23
C LYS A 140 2.74 3.67 17.89
N GLU A 141 3.85 2.94 17.86
CA GLU A 141 4.42 2.30 16.68
C GLU A 141 3.43 1.34 15.99
N LEU A 142 2.61 0.62 16.75
CA LEU A 142 1.63 -0.32 16.20
C LEU A 142 0.47 0.39 15.51
N GLN A 143 0.05 1.54 16.04
CA GLN A 143 -1.06 2.33 15.48
C GLN A 143 -0.76 2.75 14.04
N TYR A 144 0.51 3.07 13.78
CA TYR A 144 0.95 3.46 12.45
C TYR A 144 1.40 2.29 11.58
N SER A 145 1.95 1.23 12.19
CA SER A 145 2.25 -0.02 11.48
C SER A 145 1.01 -0.57 10.77
N VAL A 146 -0.16 -0.47 11.39
CA VAL A 146 -1.43 -0.89 10.78
C VAL A 146 -1.75 -0.09 9.52
N ILE A 147 -1.61 1.23 9.56
CA ILE A 147 -1.83 2.09 8.40
C ILE A 147 -0.83 1.75 7.29
N SER A 148 0.45 1.63 7.63
CA SER A 148 1.52 1.34 6.68
C SER A 148 1.31 0.02 5.95
N VAL A 149 0.86 -1.01 6.66
CA VAL A 149 0.53 -2.33 6.12
C VAL A 149 -0.56 -2.24 5.04
N PHE A 150 -1.60 -1.45 5.23
CA PHE A 150 -2.63 -1.29 4.19
C PHE A 150 -2.15 -0.38 3.06
N LEU A 151 -1.54 0.75 3.37
CA LEU A 151 -1.17 1.75 2.38
C LEU A 151 0.01 1.30 1.49
N PHE A 152 1.12 0.88 2.09
CA PHE A 152 2.32 0.50 1.34
C PHE A 152 2.25 -0.94 0.83
N LEU A 153 1.88 -1.89 1.69
CA LEU A 153 1.91 -3.31 1.33
C LEU A 153 0.70 -3.70 0.46
N ARG A 154 -0.53 -3.34 0.87
CA ARG A 154 -1.75 -3.81 0.20
C ARG A 154 -2.32 -2.89 -0.87
N PHE A 155 -1.92 -1.62 -0.90
CA PHE A 155 -2.41 -0.66 -1.88
C PHE A 155 -1.33 -0.32 -2.91
N PHE A 156 -0.30 0.45 -2.55
CA PHE A 156 0.71 0.89 -3.52
C PHE A 156 1.60 -0.24 -4.06
N ALA A 157 2.19 -1.07 -3.19
CA ALA A 157 3.05 -2.16 -3.65
C ALA A 157 2.26 -3.22 -4.42
N ALA A 158 1.03 -3.52 -3.99
CA ALA A 158 0.12 -4.41 -4.71
C ALA A 158 -0.21 -3.87 -6.11
N ALA A 159 -0.44 -2.55 -6.23
CA ALA A 159 -0.70 -1.89 -7.50
C ALA A 159 0.49 -1.93 -8.46
N ILE A 160 1.71 -1.72 -7.95
CA ILE A 160 2.93 -1.84 -8.75
C ILE A 160 3.16 -3.30 -9.19
N LEU A 161 2.88 -4.27 -8.31
CA LEU A 161 3.07 -5.70 -8.60
C LEU A 161 2.07 -6.19 -9.65
N SER A 162 0.82 -5.75 -9.56
CA SER A 162 -0.29 -6.21 -10.40
C SER A 162 -1.00 -5.03 -11.09
N PRO A 163 -0.32 -4.28 -11.97
CA PRO A 163 -0.83 -3.00 -12.50
C PRO A 163 -2.11 -3.15 -13.32
N LYS A 164 -2.36 -4.31 -13.93
CA LYS A 164 -3.62 -4.60 -14.63
C LYS A 164 -4.83 -4.63 -13.71
N LEU A 165 -4.68 -5.18 -12.49
CA LEU A 165 -5.77 -5.28 -11.53
C LEU A 165 -6.21 -3.91 -11.00
N PHE A 166 -5.33 -2.92 -11.10
CA PHE A 166 -5.54 -1.54 -10.67
C PHE A 166 -5.63 -0.57 -11.86
N GLU A 167 -5.84 -1.09 -13.08
CA GLU A 167 -6.06 -0.30 -14.29
C GLU A 167 -4.94 0.72 -14.60
N LEU A 168 -3.72 0.43 -14.14
CA LEU A 168 -2.54 1.26 -14.41
C LEU A 168 -1.96 1.00 -15.81
N CYS A 169 -2.31 -0.14 -16.41
CA CYS A 169 -1.96 -0.48 -17.79
C CYS A 169 -3.00 -1.40 -18.44
N SER A 170 -3.17 -1.28 -19.75
CA SER A 170 -4.07 -2.11 -20.57
C SER A 170 -3.33 -3.17 -21.40
N GLY A 171 -2.08 -2.92 -21.78
CA GLY A 171 -1.31 -3.79 -22.67
C GLY A 171 -0.67 -5.04 -22.01
N PRO A 172 -0.11 -5.96 -22.81
CA PRO A 172 0.73 -7.03 -22.30
C PRO A 172 1.99 -6.47 -21.62
N ILE A 173 2.45 -7.14 -20.56
CA ILE A 173 3.64 -6.76 -19.80
C ILE A 173 4.72 -7.78 -20.12
N GLY A 174 5.83 -7.33 -20.71
CA GLY A 174 6.98 -8.20 -20.98
C GLY A 174 7.64 -8.72 -19.70
N GLU A 175 8.30 -9.87 -19.78
CA GLU A 175 8.94 -10.52 -18.62
C GLU A 175 9.97 -9.61 -17.92
N GLN A 176 10.71 -8.82 -18.70
CA GLN A 176 11.67 -7.86 -18.15
C GLN A 176 10.98 -6.78 -17.31
N ALA A 177 9.92 -6.16 -17.83
CA ALA A 177 9.16 -5.14 -17.12
C ALA A 177 8.44 -5.72 -15.89
N LYS A 178 7.87 -6.92 -16.01
CA LYS A 178 7.26 -7.66 -14.89
C LYS A 178 8.26 -7.91 -13.76
N ARG A 179 9.50 -8.27 -14.10
CA ARG A 179 10.58 -8.44 -13.13
C ARG A 179 10.95 -7.13 -12.46
N SER A 180 11.11 -6.05 -13.22
CA SER A 180 11.41 -4.72 -12.68
C SER A 180 10.29 -4.21 -11.75
N LEU A 181 9.02 -4.33 -12.15
CA LEU A 181 7.85 -4.02 -11.31
C LEU A 181 7.84 -4.82 -10.01
N THR A 182 8.17 -6.12 -10.07
CA THR A 182 8.26 -6.98 -8.88
C THR A 182 9.33 -6.47 -7.91
N LEU A 183 10.50 -6.07 -8.42
CA LEU A 183 11.59 -5.55 -7.58
C LEU A 183 11.23 -4.19 -6.97
N VAL A 184 10.64 -3.29 -7.76
CA VAL A 184 10.16 -2.00 -7.26
C VAL A 184 9.10 -2.20 -6.18
N SER A 185 8.10 -3.05 -6.42
CA SER A 185 7.04 -3.39 -5.45
C SER A 185 7.64 -3.91 -4.13
N LYS A 186 8.60 -4.85 -4.20
CA LYS A 186 9.29 -5.37 -3.02
C LYS A 186 10.06 -4.29 -2.28
N SER A 187 10.75 -3.39 -2.98
CA SER A 187 11.45 -2.26 -2.35
C SER A 187 10.48 -1.33 -1.62
N ILE A 188 9.36 -0.96 -2.26
CA ILE A 188 8.29 -0.15 -1.65
C ILE A 188 7.71 -0.81 -0.40
N GLN A 189 7.44 -2.12 -0.47
CA GLN A 189 6.95 -2.90 0.67
C GLN A 189 7.95 -2.91 1.84
N THR A 190 9.23 -3.16 1.57
CA THR A 190 10.29 -3.14 2.59
C THR A 190 10.39 -1.77 3.25
N MET A 191 10.27 -0.69 2.48
CA MET A 191 10.29 0.66 3.04
C MET A 191 9.06 0.95 3.91
N GLY A 192 7.86 0.49 3.53
CA GLY A 192 6.68 0.56 4.40
C GLY A 192 6.89 -0.14 5.75
N ASN A 193 7.61 -1.27 5.76
CA ASN A 193 7.98 -1.96 6.99
C ASN A 193 8.99 -1.17 7.83
N VAL A 194 10.03 -0.57 7.22
CA VAL A 194 11.01 0.27 7.93
C VAL A 194 10.38 1.55 8.46
N VAL A 195 9.48 2.18 7.70
CA VAL A 195 8.70 3.34 8.11
C VAL A 195 7.83 3.01 9.32
N SER A 196 7.33 1.77 9.44
CA SER A 196 6.62 1.29 10.65
C SER A 196 7.51 1.19 11.89
N SER A 197 8.84 1.20 11.72
CA SER A 197 9.85 1.06 12.77
C SER A 197 10.68 2.33 13.01
N SER A 198 10.47 3.41 12.25
CA SER A 198 11.27 4.64 12.33
C SER A 198 10.42 5.92 12.31
N SER A 199 11.01 7.02 12.78
CA SER A 199 10.50 8.41 12.75
C SER A 199 10.15 8.97 11.37
N ALA A 200 10.24 8.17 10.29
CA ALA A 200 9.73 8.55 8.96
C ALA A 200 8.20 8.64 8.94
N LEU A 201 7.53 7.89 9.81
CA LEU A 201 6.13 8.15 10.13
C LEU A 201 5.93 9.56 10.70
N THR A 202 6.93 10.23 11.28
CA THR A 202 6.79 11.61 11.76
C THR A 202 6.52 12.61 10.64
N PHE A 203 6.98 12.33 9.42
CA PHE A 203 6.69 13.13 8.23
C PHE A 203 5.25 12.91 7.71
N LEU A 204 4.78 11.66 7.68
CA LEU A 204 3.38 11.33 7.40
C LEU A 204 2.47 11.71 8.58
N GLN A 205 2.96 11.69 9.82
CA GLN A 205 2.26 12.05 11.07
C GLN A 205 1.98 13.54 11.04
N GLY A 206 2.94 14.40 10.72
CA GLY A 206 2.70 15.85 10.61
C GLY A 206 1.58 16.16 9.61
N ARG A 207 1.63 15.56 8.42
CA ARG A 207 0.70 15.88 7.33
C ARG A 207 -0.65 15.16 7.39
N LEU A 208 -0.70 13.92 7.88
CA LEU A 208 -1.95 13.21 8.16
C LEU A 208 -2.62 13.77 9.41
N HIS A 209 -1.88 14.14 10.46
CA HIS A 209 -2.45 14.81 11.63
C HIS A 209 -3.02 16.19 11.24
N GLU A 210 -2.31 17.00 10.46
CA GLU A 210 -2.86 18.26 9.92
C GLU A 210 -4.06 18.06 8.99
N SER A 211 -4.06 17.03 8.13
CA SER A 211 -5.20 16.79 7.24
C SER A 211 -6.44 16.25 7.95
N ILE A 212 -6.25 15.37 8.93
CA ILE A 212 -7.33 14.67 9.64
C ILE A 212 -7.91 15.54 10.77
N PHE A 213 -7.11 16.43 11.39
CA PHE A 213 -7.54 17.22 12.55
C PHE A 213 -7.70 18.72 12.29
N THR A 214 -7.23 19.27 11.16
CA THR A 214 -7.30 20.72 10.88
C THR A 214 -8.33 21.10 9.80
N ARG A 215 -9.07 20.14 9.23
CA ARG A 215 -10.23 20.38 8.34
C ARG A 215 -11.57 20.02 9.00
N ARG A 216 -11.77 20.45 10.25
CA ARG A 216 -13.11 20.62 10.84
C ARG A 216 -13.42 22.10 10.97
#